data_AF-E4YB14-F1
#
_entry.id   AF-E4YB14-F1
#
_cell.length_a   1.000
_cell.length_b   1.000
_cell.length_c   1.000
_cell.angle_alpha   90.00
_cell.angle_beta   90.00
_cell.angle_gamma   90.00
#
_symmetry.space_group_name_H-M   'P 1'
#
loop_
_entity.id
_entity.type
_entity.pdbx_description
1 polymer ?
#
loop_
_entity_poly.entity_id
_entity_poly.type
_entity_poly.pdbx_seq_one_letter_code
_entity_poly.pdbx_strand_id
1 'polypeptide(L)'
;MTPIETFKGIFSFGYMLLSLIGYLLSDWQDQMIVILLAPLLYIPIYLFLPTSIAWLFSSRKYDRARVETKKIAASLNVNDCSESFLDKVEASVKLQQKSGDGKVYTQIDLFKPPRMRIVTIVEMYQWFATTLVYYGYVFSFFYFL
;
A
#
# COMPACT_ATOMS: atom_id res chain seq x y z
N MET A 1 21.73 -1.20 0.43
CA MET A 1 20.55 -2.07 0.62
C MET A 1 19.46 -1.54 -0.30
N THR A 2 18.94 -2.35 -1.22
CA THR A 2 17.89 -1.89 -2.14
C THR A 2 16.59 -1.62 -1.35
N PRO A 3 15.81 -0.57 -1.68
CA PRO A 3 14.59 -0.20 -0.95
C PRO A 3 13.54 -1.31 -0.81
N ILE A 4 13.59 -2.32 -1.69
CA ILE A 4 12.69 -3.48 -1.66
C ILE A 4 13.05 -4.44 -0.52
N GLU A 5 14.34 -4.62 -0.23
CA GLU A 5 14.81 -5.53 0.82
C GLU A 5 14.56 -4.94 2.22
N THR A 6 14.64 -3.61 2.36
CA THR A 6 14.27 -2.94 3.61
C THR A 6 12.80 -3.12 3.97
N PHE A 7 11.91 -3.19 2.98
CA PHE A 7 10.48 -3.40 3.21
C PHE A 7 10.17 -4.82 3.71
N LYS A 8 10.81 -5.84 3.13
CA LYS A 8 10.69 -7.23 3.59
C LYS A 8 11.16 -7.39 5.04
N GLY A 9 12.27 -6.75 5.40
CA GLY A 9 12.82 -6.79 6.77
C GLY A 9 11.84 -6.26 7.81
N ILE A 10 11.09 -5.20 7.50
CA ILE A 10 10.08 -4.62 8.41
C ILE A 10 8.95 -5.63 8.67
N PHE A 11 8.48 -6.34 7.63
CA PHE A 11 7.45 -7.37 7.81
C PHE A 11 7.96 -8.55 8.64
N SER A 12 9.15 -9.06 8.34
CA SER A 12 9.75 -10.14 9.12
C SER A 12 9.89 -9.76 10.59
N PHE A 13 10.34 -8.53 10.88
CA PHE A 13 10.42 -8.01 12.23
C PHE A 13 9.05 -7.93 12.91
N GLY A 14 8.02 -7.47 12.19
CA GLY A 14 6.64 -7.45 12.68
C GLY A 14 6.11 -8.84 13.06
N TYR A 15 6.36 -9.86 12.24
CA TYR A 15 5.96 -11.24 12.56
C TYR A 15 6.73 -11.81 13.76
N MET A 16 8.02 -11.50 13.90
CA MET A 16 8.81 -11.90 15.07
C MET A 16 8.26 -11.27 16.36
N LEU A 17 7.92 -9.98 16.31
CA LEU A 17 7.32 -9.27 17.44
C LEU A 17 5.95 -9.85 17.80
N LEU A 18 5.14 -10.19 16.80
CA LEU A 18 3.83 -10.84 17.00
C LEU A 18 3.97 -12.20 17.68
N SER A 19 4.96 -12.99 17.30
CA SER A 19 5.28 -14.26 17.95
C SER A 19 5.72 -14.08 19.41
N LEU A 20 6.48 -13.02 19.72
CA LEU A 20 6.90 -12.72 21.09
C LEU A 20 5.72 -12.30 21.98
N ILE A 21 4.81 -11.49 21.43
CA ILE A 21 3.57 -11.08 22.11
C ILE A 21 2.72 -12.32 22.41
N GLY A 22 2.61 -13.25 21.45
CA GLY A 22 1.89 -14.50 21.64
C GLY A 22 2.48 -15.42 22.72
N TYR A 23 3.79 -15.32 22.99
CA TYR A 23 4.43 -16.05 24.09
C TYR A 23 4.21 -15.38 25.45
N LEU A 24 4.24 -14.04 25.51
CA LEU A 24 4.11 -13.28 26.76
C LEU A 24 2.67 -13.20 27.26
N LEU A 25 1.70 -13.10 26.34
CA LEU A 25 0.29 -12.98 26.64
C LEU A 25 -0.42 -14.26 26.22
N SER A 26 -0.79 -15.07 27.20
CA SER A 26 -1.45 -16.36 26.94
C SER A 26 -2.95 -16.21 26.66
N ASP A 27 -3.56 -15.09 27.06
CA ASP A 27 -4.98 -14.80 26.83
C ASP A 27 -5.20 -14.13 25.47
N TRP A 28 -6.10 -14.71 24.67
CA TRP A 28 -6.41 -14.24 23.32
C TRP A 28 -7.02 -12.83 23.30
N GLN A 29 -7.70 -12.42 24.37
CA GLN A 29 -8.32 -11.09 24.47
C GLN A 29 -7.25 -9.99 24.58
N ASP A 30 -6.22 -10.22 25.39
CA ASP A 30 -5.14 -9.26 25.56
C ASP A 30 -4.31 -9.14 24.28
N GLN A 31 -4.10 -10.26 23.57
CA GLN A 31 -3.48 -10.24 22.24
C GLN A 31 -4.28 -9.39 21.23
N MET A 32 -5.61 -9.52 21.20
CA MET A 32 -6.48 -8.72 20.33
C MET A 32 -6.40 -7.23 20.65
N ILE A 33 -6.37 -6.86 21.93
CA ILE A 33 -6.24 -5.47 22.37
C ILE A 33 -4.89 -4.89 21.94
N VAL A 34 -3.79 -5.63 22.12
CA VAL A 34 -2.45 -5.18 21.71
C VAL A 34 -2.38 -4.99 20.19
N ILE A 35 -2.92 -5.92 19.40
CA ILE A 35 -2.96 -5.82 17.94
C ILE A 35 -3.80 -4.62 17.51
N LEU A 36 -4.92 -4.35 18.18
CA LEU A 36 -5.78 -3.20 17.88
C LEU A 36 -5.12 -1.86 18.21
N LEU A 37 -4.31 -1.81 19.28
CA LEU A 37 -3.62 -0.60 19.70
C LEU A 37 -2.34 -0.33 18.91
N ALA A 38 -1.68 -1.36 18.38
CA ALA A 38 -0.43 -1.20 17.62
C ALA A 38 -0.53 -0.19 16.45
N PRO A 39 -1.61 -0.13 15.65
CA PRO A 39 -1.82 0.91 14.64
C PRO A 39 -1.81 2.36 15.17
N LEU A 40 -2.21 2.59 16.42
CA LEU A 40 -2.27 3.94 16.99
C LEU A 40 -0.90 4.58 17.10
N LEU A 41 0.15 3.77 17.28
CA LEU A 41 1.54 4.22 17.29
C LEU A 41 1.97 4.82 15.93
N TYR A 42 1.27 4.48 14.85
CA TYR A 42 1.56 4.98 13.50
C TYR A 42 0.82 6.29 13.15
N ILE A 43 -0.13 6.74 13.98
CA ILE A 43 -0.85 8.03 13.78
C ILE A 43 0.12 9.22 13.59
N PRO A 44 1.15 9.43 14.45
CA PRO A 44 2.06 10.55 14.25
C PRO A 44 2.86 10.45 12.95
N ILE A 45 3.19 9.23 12.49
CA ILE A 45 3.90 9.02 11.21
C ILE A 45 3.05 9.55 10.04
N TYR A 46 1.73 9.41 10.12
CA TYR A 46 0.82 9.92 9.10
C TYR A 46 0.86 11.46 8.97
N LEU A 47 1.17 12.18 10.05
CA LEU A 47 1.33 13.65 10.03
C LEU A 47 2.62 14.08 9.32
N PHE A 48 3.65 13.24 9.34
CA PHE A 48 4.93 13.51 8.69
C PHE A 48 5.01 12.97 7.26
N LEU A 49 4.08 12.09 6.86
CA LEU A 49 4.12 11.47 5.54
C LEU A 49 3.82 12.53 4.46
N PRO A 50 4.76 12.82 3.54
CA PRO A 50 4.50 13.75 2.46
C PRO A 50 3.31 13.23 1.64
N THR A 51 2.39 14.13 1.28
CA THR A 51 1.25 13.74 0.45
C THR A 51 1.74 13.11 -0.85
N SER A 52 1.15 11.96 -1.22
CA SER A 52 1.58 11.20 -2.40
C SER A 52 1.58 12.09 -3.66
N ILE A 53 2.76 12.32 -4.23
CA ILE A 53 2.96 13.13 -5.44
C ILE A 53 2.05 12.60 -6.57
N ALA A 54 1.97 11.28 -6.72
CA ALA A 54 1.14 10.62 -7.72
C ALA A 54 -0.36 10.95 -7.56
N TRP A 55 -0.84 11.05 -6.31
CA TRP A 55 -2.22 11.44 -6.03
C TRP A 55 -2.49 12.92 -6.35
N LEU A 56 -1.52 13.81 -6.09
CA LEU A 56 -1.64 15.22 -6.46
C LEU A 56 -1.74 15.41 -7.98
N PHE A 57 -0.93 14.69 -8.76
CA PHE A 57 -0.99 14.72 -10.22
C PHE A 57 -2.30 14.14 -10.77
N SER A 58 -2.81 13.04 -10.21
CA SER A 58 -4.07 12.44 -10.64
C SER A 58 -5.30 13.28 -10.24
N SER A 59 -5.22 14.00 -9.11
CA SER A 59 -6.30 14.88 -8.60
C SER A 59 -6.34 16.27 -9.25
N ARG A 60 -5.60 16.49 -10.34
CA ARG A 60 -5.50 17.77 -11.09
C ARG A 60 -4.99 18.97 -10.28
N LYS A 61 -4.33 18.73 -9.13
CA LYS A 61 -3.74 19.79 -8.28
C LYS A 61 -2.29 20.02 -8.67
N TYR A 62 -2.06 20.40 -9.93
CA TYR A 62 -0.73 20.45 -10.54
C TYR A 62 0.21 21.45 -9.85
N ASP A 63 -0.29 22.60 -9.41
CA ASP A 63 0.54 23.61 -8.73
C ASP A 63 1.15 23.09 -7.43
N ARG A 64 0.32 22.42 -6.61
CA ARG A 64 0.80 21.76 -5.38
C ARG A 64 1.68 20.57 -5.69
N ALA A 65 1.40 19.82 -6.75
CA ALA A 65 2.22 18.70 -7.18
C ALA A 65 3.65 19.15 -7.53
N ARG A 66 3.80 20.28 -8.24
CA ARG A 66 5.11 20.85 -8.59
C ARG A 66 5.89 21.27 -7.35
N VAL A 67 5.25 21.95 -6.41
CA VAL A 67 5.88 22.40 -5.16
C VAL A 67 6.38 21.21 -4.33
N GLU A 68 5.53 20.20 -4.11
CA GLU A 68 5.92 19.01 -3.33
C GLU A 68 6.98 18.17 -4.04
N THR A 69 6.91 18.04 -5.37
CA THR A 69 7.94 17.33 -6.15
C THR A 69 9.30 18.01 -6.04
N LYS A 70 9.35 19.34 -6.15
CA LYS A 70 10.59 20.11 -5.96
C LYS A 70 11.13 20.00 -4.54
N LYS A 71 10.26 20.03 -3.53
CA LYS A 71 10.63 19.87 -2.12
C LYS A 71 11.27 18.49 -1.86
N ILE A 72 10.68 17.43 -2.42
CA ILE A 72 11.19 16.07 -2.30
C ILE A 72 12.51 15.92 -3.08
N ALA A 73 12.58 16.44 -4.30
CA ALA A 73 13.81 16.43 -5.10
C ALA A 73 14.98 17.14 -4.40
N ALA A 74 14.71 18.30 -3.78
CA ALA A 74 15.68 19.02 -2.98
C ALA A 74 16.12 18.20 -1.75
N SER A 75 15.20 17.52 -1.06
CA SER A 75 15.54 16.65 0.08
C SER A 75 16.38 15.42 -0.31
N LEU A 76 16.28 14.97 -1.56
CA LEU A 76 17.01 13.83 -2.10
C LEU A 76 18.28 14.24 -2.87
N ASN A 77 18.65 15.52 -2.87
CA ASN A 77 19.78 16.07 -3.63
C ASN A 77 19.70 15.76 -5.15
N VAL A 78 18.49 15.65 -5.68
CA VAL A 78 18.23 15.41 -7.10
C VAL A 78 18.09 16.75 -7.81
N ASN A 79 19.14 17.17 -8.51
CA ASN A 79 19.17 18.43 -9.26
C ASN A 79 18.38 18.39 -10.58
N ASP A 80 17.87 17.24 -10.99
CA ASP A 80 17.27 17.03 -12.31
C ASP A 80 15.74 17.26 -12.36
N CYS A 81 15.18 17.95 -11.37
CA CYS A 81 13.78 18.40 -11.39
C CYS A 81 13.62 19.70 -12.19
N SER A 82 13.98 19.65 -13.48
CA SER A 82 13.75 20.74 -14.44
C SER A 82 12.24 20.95 -14.68
N GLU A 83 11.81 22.19 -14.92
CA GLU A 83 10.41 22.50 -15.31
C GLU A 83 9.98 21.68 -16.54
N SER A 84 10.91 21.40 -17.46
CA SER A 84 10.64 20.58 -18.65
C SER A 84 10.28 19.12 -18.34
N PHE A 85 10.79 18.57 -17.22
CA PHE A 85 10.43 17.23 -16.75
C PHE A 85 9.02 17.24 -16.14
N LEU A 86 8.72 18.24 -15.31
CA LEU A 86 7.39 18.40 -14.71
C LEU A 86 6.32 18.63 -15.78
N ASP A 87 6.62 19.40 -16.83
CA ASP A 87 5.72 19.60 -17.97
C ASP A 87 5.44 18.31 -18.74
N LYS A 88 6.46 17.47 -18.95
CA LYS A 88 6.29 16.14 -19.59
C LYS A 88 5.43 15.21 -18.73
N VAL A 89 5.67 15.18 -17.43
CA VAL A 89 4.88 14.37 -16.48
C VAL A 89 3.43 14.85 -16.47
N GLU A 90 3.20 16.16 -16.37
CA GLU A 90 1.86 16.73 -16.42
C GLU A 90 1.13 16.45 -17.74
N ALA A 91 1.82 16.58 -18.88
CA ALA A 91 1.28 16.30 -20.20
C ALA A 91 0.90 14.82 -20.37
N SER A 92 1.73 13.90 -19.90
CA SER A 92 1.46 12.46 -19.95
C SER A 92 0.28 12.05 -19.06
N VAL A 93 0.18 12.61 -17.85
CA VAL A 93 -0.96 12.41 -16.95
C VAL A 93 -2.24 12.99 -17.56
N LYS A 94 -2.19 14.19 -18.15
CA LYS A 94 -3.32 14.81 -18.85
C LYS A 94 -3.77 13.99 -20.06
N LEU A 95 -2.84 13.41 -20.81
CA LEU A 95 -3.15 12.50 -21.93
C LEU A 95 -3.86 11.24 -21.43
N GLN A 96 -3.34 10.59 -20.40
CA GLN A 96 -3.98 9.41 -19.79
C GLN A 96 -5.37 9.74 -19.23
N GLN A 97 -5.54 10.92 -18.65
CA GLN A 97 -6.80 11.37 -18.06
C GLN A 97 -7.82 11.86 -19.11
N LYS A 98 -7.38 12.23 -20.32
CA LYS A 98 -8.26 12.49 -21.47
C LYS A 98 -8.68 11.20 -22.16
N SER A 99 -7.80 10.20 -22.20
CA SER A 99 -8.09 8.85 -22.71
C SER A 99 -8.99 8.06 -21.75
N GLY A 100 -8.85 8.30 -20.45
CA GLY A 100 -9.78 7.86 -19.42
C GLY A 100 -10.99 8.78 -19.38
N ASP A 101 -11.98 8.48 -20.22
CA ASP A 101 -13.34 9.05 -20.17
C ASP A 101 -13.72 9.28 -18.69
N GLY A 102 -14.04 10.51 -18.29
CA GLY A 102 -14.06 11.04 -16.91
C GLY A 102 -15.11 10.42 -15.97
N LYS A 103 -15.22 9.10 -16.02
CA LYS A 103 -16.14 8.23 -15.32
C LYS A 103 -15.59 7.98 -13.93
N VAL A 104 -16.46 8.16 -12.96
CA VAL A 104 -16.23 7.71 -11.59
C VAL A 104 -16.16 6.19 -11.66
N TYR A 105 -14.94 5.65 -11.58
CA TYR A 105 -14.73 4.20 -11.60
C TYR A 105 -15.31 3.60 -10.33
N THR A 106 -16.28 2.71 -10.50
CA THR A 106 -16.83 1.91 -9.40
C THR A 106 -16.09 0.58 -9.33
N GLN A 107 -16.11 -0.10 -8.17
CA GLN A 107 -15.43 -1.41 -8.00
C GLN A 107 -15.82 -2.45 -9.07
N ILE A 108 -17.04 -2.34 -9.61
CA ILE A 108 -17.57 -3.22 -10.67
C ILE A 108 -16.86 -2.96 -12.02
N ASP A 109 -16.28 -1.77 -12.22
CA ASP A 109 -15.56 -1.43 -13.44
C ASP A 109 -14.23 -2.17 -13.58
N LEU A 110 -13.70 -2.76 -12.51
CA LEU A 110 -12.51 -3.63 -12.59
C LEU A 110 -12.78 -4.88 -13.44
N PHE A 111 -14.03 -5.33 -13.50
CA PHE A 111 -14.42 -6.49 -14.30
C PHE A 111 -14.68 -6.14 -15.77
N LYS A 112 -14.69 -4.86 -16.16
CA LYS A 112 -14.95 -4.46 -17.56
C LYS A 112 -13.77 -4.77 -18.49
N PRO A 113 -12.52 -4.39 -18.18
CA PRO A 113 -11.37 -4.69 -19.04
C PRO A 113 -10.96 -6.17 -18.89
N PRO A 114 -10.71 -6.91 -19.99
CA PRO A 114 -10.39 -8.33 -19.94
C PRO A 114 -9.10 -8.64 -19.18
N ARG A 115 -8.08 -7.79 -19.29
CA ARG A 115 -6.81 -7.94 -18.56
C ARG A 115 -6.97 -7.69 -17.05
N MET A 116 -7.72 -6.65 -16.66
CA MET A 116 -7.96 -6.33 -15.25
C MET A 116 -8.84 -7.38 -14.57
N ARG A 117 -9.83 -7.92 -15.30
CA ARG A 117 -10.68 -9.01 -14.82
C ARG A 117 -9.88 -10.23 -14.40
N ILE A 118 -8.95 -10.68 -15.25
CA ILE A 118 -8.12 -11.87 -14.95
C ILE A 118 -7.28 -11.63 -13.70
N VAL A 119 -6.60 -10.49 -13.61
CA VAL A 119 -5.77 -10.16 -12.43
C VAL A 119 -6.63 -10.13 -11.17
N THR A 120 -7.81 -9.52 -11.22
CA THR A 120 -8.72 -9.43 -10.06
C THR A 120 -9.21 -10.83 -9.63
N ILE A 121 -9.59 -11.68 -10.57
CA ILE A 121 -10.06 -13.05 -10.26
C ILE A 121 -8.92 -13.91 -9.71
N VAL A 122 -7.71 -13.79 -10.26
CA VAL A 122 -6.54 -14.52 -9.77
C VAL A 122 -6.21 -14.09 -8.34
N GLU A 123 -6.22 -12.79 -8.06
CA GLU A 123 -5.99 -12.26 -6.70
C GLU A 123 -7.06 -12.75 -5.72
N MET A 124 -8.34 -12.72 -6.11
CA MET A 124 -9.45 -13.25 -5.32
C MET A 124 -9.28 -14.74 -5.02
N TYR A 125 -8.92 -15.53 -6.03
CA TYR A 125 -8.70 -16.97 -5.87
C TYR A 125 -7.50 -17.26 -4.97
N GLN A 126 -6.39 -16.54 -5.15
CA GLN A 126 -5.19 -16.67 -4.33
C GLN A 126 -5.50 -16.37 -2.86
N TRP A 127 -6.26 -15.30 -2.58
CA TRP A 127 -6.72 -14.97 -1.23
C TRP A 127 -7.59 -16.07 -0.63
N PHE A 128 -8.55 -16.59 -1.39
CA PHE A 128 -9.42 -17.67 -0.95
C PHE A 128 -8.63 -18.95 -0.64
N ALA A 129 -7.75 -19.37 -1.55
CA ALA A 129 -6.93 -20.56 -1.39
C ALA A 129 -6.02 -20.46 -0.15
N THR A 130 -5.36 -19.31 0.04
CA THR A 130 -4.48 -19.08 1.19
C THR A 130 -5.25 -19.13 2.52
N THR A 131 -6.46 -18.55 2.54
CA THR A 131 -7.33 -18.53 3.72
C THR A 131 -7.83 -19.93 4.08
N LEU A 132 -8.25 -20.71 3.08
CA LEU A 132 -8.72 -22.08 3.28
C LEU A 132 -7.60 -22.98 3.82
N VAL A 133 -6.40 -22.86 3.25
CA VAL A 133 -5.21 -23.59 3.71
C VAL A 133 -4.84 -23.18 5.14
N TYR A 134 -4.87 -21.89 5.48
CA TYR A 134 -4.61 -21.41 6.83
C TYR A 134 -5.57 -22.00 7.87
N TYR A 135 -6.88 -21.92 7.63
CA TYR A 135 -7.86 -22.53 8.55
C TYR A 135 -7.73 -24.05 8.63
N GLY A 136 -7.38 -24.71 7.52
CA GLY A 136 -7.07 -26.15 7.52
C GLY A 136 -5.88 -26.49 8.41
N TYR A 137 -4.80 -25.73 8.34
CA TYR A 137 -3.64 -25.89 9.23
C TYR A 137 -4.00 -25.68 10.69
N VAL A 138 -4.74 -24.60 10.99
CA VAL A 138 -5.18 -24.27 12.34
C VAL A 138 -6.04 -25.39 12.91
N PHE A 139 -7.05 -25.86 12.17
CA PHE A 139 -7.92 -26.94 12.60
C PHE A 139 -7.17 -28.27 12.80
N SER A 140 -6.25 -28.61 11.90
CA SER A 140 -5.39 -29.79 12.04
C SER A 140 -4.52 -29.71 13.30
N PHE A 141 -3.90 -28.55 13.53
CA PHE A 141 -3.08 -28.30 14.72
C PHE A 141 -3.87 -28.50 16.02
N PHE A 142 -5.12 -28.05 16.07
CA PHE A 142 -6.01 -28.28 17.23
C PHE A 142 -6.46 -29.74 17.40
N TYR A 143 -6.46 -30.54 16.33
CA TYR A 143 -6.85 -31.96 16.40
C TYR A 143 -5.71 -32.89 16.84
N PHE A 144 -4.46 -32.46 16.65
CA PHE A 144 -3.26 -33.21 17.02
C PHE A 144 -2.70 -32.87 18.42
N LEU A 145 -3.35 -31.94 19.14
CA LEU A 145 -3.00 -31.49 20.50
C LEU A 145 -4.06 -31.96 21.50
#